data_AF-A0A7R9HRM3-F1
#
_entry.id   AF-A0A7R9HRM3-F1
#
_cell.length_a   1.000
_cell.length_b   1.000
_cell.length_c   1.000
_cell.angle_alpha   90.00
_cell.angle_beta   90.00
_cell.angle_gamma   90.00
#
_symmetry.space_group_name_H-M   'P 1'
#
loop_
_entity.id
_entity.type
_entity.pdbx_description
1 polymer ?
#
loop_
_entity_poly.entity_id
_entity_poly.type
_entity_poly.pdbx_seq_one_letter_code
_entity_poly.pdbx_strand_id
1 'polypeptide(L)'
;QILSAKELKQVQDDKTRLTEHFIQTLPLLLDKYRADPEKLANLLAIPQYFDLDIYTTSRQESNLDFLLKKIISIVEKLHDTEVLETCAKTLEQLCTEGNAIYTRCDVARSTLIDMIVNKYKEAVDEWRSLIEGAVKYCICACFFGILWDLRHLEELMESGSNGTQELALLKHNLNNFMEAMKEMLLLGPSQVYKEEAYIVICDILVMFCDQLANNPHLGDLVYYADRNLQMILNDFIQSYVFVMEDDDEQDEHSKIEELHKRRNFLASFCKLIVYNVIPTKVACDIFKHYVKYYNDYGDIIKATLGKAREINKTNCARTMALSLTLLFKDLQRDGIRVNRQSEEFISLKELAKRFALSFGLDAVKNREAITALHREGILFSVNPLENIEDPTGPPPNLPFLEILTEFTNKLLKQDKRVVLTFLDRRITAGMPSSRGEDWQPLLMYRNSLVHGETDQPPVTSKRAYGRKKKEVLDGQEVDVPVLELSPDAVEEEEGVVEEAEDQTSDQEFVSGVPTSWSAPGILCPWYPRPLALPPIPGSQIPGVVRRSSGDEYPPILHLGSLLIGDCAPIVTPNQR
;
A
#
# COMPACT_ATOMS: atom_id res chain seq x y z
N GLN A 1 15.28 0.47 18.87
CA GLN A 1 15.94 0.84 20.15
C GLN A 1 17.17 1.67 19.83
N ILE A 2 17.66 2.48 20.78
CA ILE A 2 18.97 3.15 20.65
C ILE A 2 19.99 2.24 21.35
N LEU A 3 21.07 1.87 20.66
CA LEU A 3 22.14 1.03 21.20
C LEU A 3 22.89 1.76 22.32
N SER A 4 23.29 1.04 23.36
CA SER A 4 24.19 1.58 24.39
C SER A 4 25.61 1.77 23.85
N ALA A 5 26.39 2.64 24.48
CA ALA A 5 27.80 2.87 24.10
C ALA A 5 28.65 1.59 24.17
N LYS A 6 28.29 0.62 25.02
CA LYS A 6 28.97 -0.69 25.10
C LYS A 6 28.64 -1.56 23.88
N GLU A 7 27.37 -1.61 23.47
CA GLU A 7 26.93 -2.35 22.29
C GLU A 7 27.49 -1.72 21.01
N LEU A 8 27.48 -0.38 20.90
CA LEU A 8 28.07 0.31 19.75
C LEU A 8 29.57 0.00 19.59
N LYS A 9 30.32 -0.02 20.71
CA LYS A 9 31.72 -0.45 20.69
C LYS A 9 31.86 -1.92 20.28
N GLN A 10 31.04 -2.82 20.85
CA GLN A 10 31.07 -4.24 20.51
C GLN A 10 30.83 -4.47 19.01
N VAL A 11 29.83 -3.79 18.43
CA VAL A 11 29.53 -3.83 16.99
C VAL A 11 30.72 -3.38 16.15
N GLN A 12 31.43 -2.31 16.54
CA GLN A 12 32.61 -1.85 15.82
C GLN A 12 33.81 -2.81 15.95
N ASP A 13 34.04 -3.37 17.15
CA ASP A 13 35.07 -4.38 17.39
C ASP A 13 34.77 -5.69 16.59
N ASP A 14 33.50 -6.06 16.46
CA ASP A 14 33.05 -7.20 15.63
C ASP A 14 33.18 -6.92 14.14
N LYS A 15 32.75 -5.74 13.68
CA LYS A 15 32.89 -5.28 12.28
C LYS A 15 34.36 -5.31 11.83
N THR A 16 35.26 -4.83 12.68
CA THR A 16 36.71 -4.84 12.44
C THR A 16 37.22 -6.27 12.24
N ARG A 17 36.95 -7.17 13.21
CA ARG A 17 37.40 -8.57 13.18
C ARG A 17 36.82 -9.36 11.99
N LEU A 18 35.55 -9.13 11.67
CA LEU A 18 34.87 -9.72 10.52
C LEU A 18 35.55 -9.29 9.22
N THR A 19 35.85 -8.00 9.07
CA THR A 19 36.49 -7.43 7.88
C THR A 19 37.91 -7.98 7.71
N GLU A 20 38.75 -7.94 8.75
CA GLU A 20 40.14 -8.46 8.70
C GLU A 20 40.20 -9.93 8.28
N HIS A 21 39.24 -10.73 8.73
CA HIS A 21 39.13 -12.15 8.38
C HIS A 21 38.68 -12.33 6.92
N PHE A 22 37.54 -11.78 6.54
CA PHE A 22 36.92 -12.05 5.24
C PHE A 22 37.62 -11.35 4.08
N ILE A 23 38.36 -10.26 4.27
CA ILE A 23 39.24 -9.70 3.24
C ILE A 23 40.19 -10.76 2.68
N GLN A 24 40.68 -11.67 3.52
CA GLN A 24 41.64 -12.72 3.14
C GLN A 24 40.95 -14.01 2.67
N THR A 25 39.82 -14.39 3.29
CA THR A 25 39.18 -15.68 3.06
C THR A 25 38.06 -15.65 2.02
N LEU A 26 37.33 -14.53 1.86
CA LEU A 26 36.16 -14.44 0.98
C LEU A 26 36.48 -14.77 -0.49
N PRO A 27 37.55 -14.27 -1.12
CA PRO A 27 37.83 -14.58 -2.53
C PRO A 27 38.06 -16.08 -2.80
N LEU A 28 38.55 -16.83 -1.79
CA LEU A 28 38.72 -18.28 -1.86
C LEU A 28 37.38 -19.03 -1.70
N LEU A 29 36.47 -18.50 -0.87
CA LEU A 29 35.12 -19.04 -0.70
C LEU A 29 34.28 -18.82 -1.98
N LEU A 30 34.38 -17.65 -2.60
CA LEU A 30 33.74 -17.36 -3.89
C LEU A 30 34.18 -18.36 -4.98
N ASP A 31 35.47 -18.66 -5.09
CA ASP A 31 35.97 -19.68 -6.01
C ASP A 31 35.43 -21.09 -5.70
N LYS A 32 35.37 -21.45 -4.42
CA LYS A 32 34.94 -22.78 -3.96
C LYS A 32 33.45 -23.03 -4.23
N TYR A 33 32.61 -22.01 -4.04
CA TYR A 33 31.15 -22.13 -4.15
C TYR A 33 30.56 -21.52 -5.42
N ARG A 34 31.39 -21.15 -6.41
CA ARG A 34 31.00 -20.56 -7.72
C ARG A 34 29.93 -21.31 -8.54
N ALA A 35 29.62 -22.55 -8.18
CA ALA A 35 28.65 -23.40 -8.88
C ALA A 35 27.28 -23.42 -8.18
N ASP A 36 27.12 -22.70 -7.07
CA ASP A 36 25.97 -22.72 -6.20
C ASP A 36 25.48 -21.26 -6.02
N PRO A 37 24.46 -20.82 -6.80
CA PRO A 37 24.06 -19.41 -6.84
C PRO A 37 23.63 -18.85 -5.48
N GLU A 38 22.84 -19.61 -4.71
CA GLU A 38 22.36 -19.23 -3.39
C GLU A 38 23.52 -18.99 -2.41
N LYS A 39 24.49 -19.92 -2.33
CA LYS A 39 25.69 -19.72 -1.50
C LYS A 39 26.54 -18.56 -2.01
N LEU A 40 26.61 -18.37 -3.33
CA LEU A 40 27.41 -17.31 -3.93
C LEU A 40 26.82 -15.93 -3.64
N ALA A 41 25.50 -15.74 -3.74
CA ALA A 41 24.81 -14.52 -3.36
C ALA A 41 25.06 -14.18 -1.88
N ASN A 42 24.81 -15.15 -0.98
CA ASN A 42 25.07 -14.98 0.45
C ASN A 42 26.54 -14.58 0.77
N LEU A 43 27.52 -15.16 0.07
CA LEU A 43 28.93 -14.79 0.22
C LEU A 43 29.24 -13.39 -0.36
N LEU A 44 28.64 -13.05 -1.51
CA LEU A 44 28.81 -11.75 -2.16
C LEU A 44 28.23 -10.60 -1.34
N ALA A 45 27.26 -10.84 -0.45
CA ALA A 45 26.71 -9.82 0.44
C ALA A 45 27.68 -9.43 1.59
N ILE A 46 28.63 -10.30 1.97
CA ILE A 46 29.50 -10.09 3.14
C ILE A 46 30.28 -8.75 3.12
N PRO A 47 30.86 -8.29 1.99
CA PRO A 47 31.57 -7.02 1.95
C PRO A 47 30.69 -5.78 2.20
N GLN A 48 29.37 -5.91 2.10
CA GLN A 48 28.44 -4.80 2.39
C GLN A 48 28.53 -4.37 3.86
N TYR A 49 28.98 -5.27 4.74
CA TYR A 49 29.15 -5.04 6.18
C TYR A 49 30.60 -4.64 6.56
N PHE A 50 31.51 -4.49 5.61
CA PHE A 50 32.93 -4.23 5.90
C PHE A 50 33.21 -2.82 6.44
N ASP A 51 34.28 -2.72 7.21
CA ASP A 51 34.96 -1.46 7.48
C ASP A 51 36.00 -1.21 6.38
N LEU A 52 35.60 -0.45 5.35
CA LEU A 52 36.37 -0.29 4.12
C LEU A 52 37.73 0.38 4.34
N ASP A 53 37.91 1.13 5.43
CA ASP A 53 39.18 1.79 5.74
C ASP A 53 40.28 0.78 6.10
N ILE A 54 39.91 -0.45 6.50
CA ILE A 54 40.85 -1.56 6.75
C ILE A 54 41.61 -1.96 5.48
N TYR A 55 41.02 -1.76 4.29
CA TYR A 55 41.73 -2.04 3.04
C TYR A 55 43.00 -1.20 2.86
N THR A 56 43.02 0.04 3.36
CA THR A 56 44.19 0.94 3.24
C THR A 56 45.04 0.95 4.52
N THR A 57 44.40 1.02 5.69
CA THR A 57 45.11 1.06 6.98
C THR A 57 45.91 -0.22 7.26
N SER A 58 45.37 -1.38 6.89
CA SER A 58 46.05 -2.69 7.00
C SER A 58 46.73 -3.16 5.70
N ARG A 59 46.86 -2.28 4.69
CA ARG A 59 47.53 -2.53 3.40
C ARG A 59 47.05 -3.80 2.68
N GLN A 60 45.73 -3.91 2.52
CA GLN A 60 45.04 -5.05 1.91
C GLN A 60 44.56 -4.76 0.49
N GLU A 61 45.13 -3.75 -0.19
CA GLU A 61 44.64 -3.30 -1.50
C GLU A 61 44.81 -4.37 -2.59
N SER A 62 45.76 -5.30 -2.42
CA SER A 62 45.91 -6.49 -3.27
C SER A 62 44.76 -7.50 -3.12
N ASN A 63 44.20 -7.64 -1.92
CA ASN A 63 43.03 -8.48 -1.65
C ASN A 63 41.75 -7.81 -2.17
N LEU A 64 41.68 -6.47 -2.15
CA LEU A 64 40.63 -5.71 -2.84
C LEU A 64 40.69 -5.95 -4.36
N ASP A 65 41.87 -5.83 -4.98
CA ASP A 65 42.04 -6.13 -6.42
C ASP A 65 41.61 -7.57 -6.76
N PHE A 66 41.86 -8.52 -5.85
CA PHE A 66 41.45 -9.91 -6.05
C PHE A 66 39.94 -10.08 -5.93
N LEU A 67 39.29 -9.48 -4.92
CA LEU A 67 37.83 -9.48 -4.77
C LEU A 67 37.13 -8.85 -5.99
N LEU A 68 37.58 -7.68 -6.45
CA LEU A 68 37.03 -7.00 -7.63
C LEU A 68 37.14 -7.89 -8.88
N LYS A 69 38.30 -8.55 -9.10
CA LYS A 69 38.47 -9.52 -10.20
C LYS A 69 37.55 -10.74 -10.08
N LYS A 70 37.23 -11.20 -8.87
CA LYS A 70 36.25 -12.28 -8.66
C LYS A 70 34.84 -11.83 -9.02
N ILE A 71 34.41 -10.66 -8.53
CA ILE A 71 33.09 -10.09 -8.86
C ILE A 71 32.93 -9.95 -10.38
N ILE A 72 33.91 -9.35 -11.06
CA ILE A 72 33.92 -9.23 -12.54
C ILE A 72 33.78 -10.61 -13.20
N SER A 73 34.61 -11.59 -12.83
CA SER A 73 34.54 -12.94 -13.41
C SER A 73 33.25 -13.71 -13.07
N ILE A 74 32.52 -13.32 -12.02
CA ILE A 74 31.21 -13.91 -11.69
C ILE A 74 30.16 -13.34 -12.63
N VAL A 75 30.09 -12.01 -12.75
CA VAL A 75 29.16 -11.30 -13.65
C VAL A 75 29.36 -11.70 -15.13
N GLU A 76 30.59 -12.01 -15.54
CA GLU A 76 30.86 -12.49 -16.90
C GLU A 76 30.32 -13.90 -17.23
N LYS A 77 30.01 -14.72 -16.23
CA LYS A 77 29.81 -16.18 -16.40
C LYS A 77 28.48 -16.69 -15.87
N LEU A 78 27.87 -15.97 -14.93
CA LEU A 78 26.58 -16.33 -14.33
C LEU A 78 25.50 -15.36 -14.79
N HIS A 79 24.29 -15.90 -14.95
CA HIS A 79 23.08 -15.19 -15.38
C HIS A 79 21.98 -15.26 -14.31
N ASP A 80 22.34 -15.72 -13.10
CA ASP A 80 21.43 -15.79 -11.98
C ASP A 80 21.09 -14.38 -11.46
N THR A 81 19.80 -14.13 -11.25
CA THR A 81 19.26 -12.82 -10.85
C THR A 81 19.81 -12.35 -9.51
N GLU A 82 19.77 -13.20 -8.49
CA GLU A 82 20.11 -12.82 -7.11
C GLU A 82 21.62 -12.61 -6.95
N VAL A 83 22.41 -13.45 -7.63
CA VAL A 83 23.87 -13.27 -7.71
C VAL A 83 24.24 -11.96 -8.38
N LEU A 84 23.62 -11.61 -9.52
CA LEU A 84 23.91 -10.37 -10.24
C LEU A 84 23.46 -9.12 -9.46
N GLU A 85 22.29 -9.16 -8.83
CA GLU A 85 21.79 -8.10 -7.96
C GLU A 85 22.73 -7.89 -6.75
N THR A 86 23.20 -8.97 -6.14
CA THR A 86 24.12 -8.89 -5.00
C THR A 86 25.50 -8.40 -5.43
N CYS A 87 26.00 -8.80 -6.60
CA CYS A 87 27.20 -8.20 -7.19
C CYS A 87 27.06 -6.68 -7.36
N ALA A 88 25.91 -6.20 -7.85
CA ALA A 88 25.66 -4.77 -8.03
C ALA A 88 25.64 -4.01 -6.71
N LYS A 89 24.87 -4.46 -5.71
CA LYS A 89 24.84 -3.86 -4.35
C LYS A 89 26.20 -3.84 -3.67
N THR A 90 26.99 -4.91 -3.84
CA THR A 90 28.33 -4.98 -3.27
C THR A 90 29.31 -4.04 -3.98
N LEU A 91 29.21 -3.88 -5.31
CA LEU A 91 29.98 -2.86 -6.03
C LEU A 91 29.54 -1.43 -5.67
N GLU A 92 28.25 -1.19 -5.45
CA GLU A 92 27.73 0.10 -4.96
C GLU A 92 28.37 0.46 -3.61
N GLN A 93 28.30 -0.43 -2.62
CA GLN A 93 28.92 -0.18 -1.30
C GLN A 93 30.44 0.02 -1.39
N LEU A 94 31.15 -0.79 -2.20
CA LEU A 94 32.60 -0.62 -2.44
C LEU A 94 32.96 0.68 -3.17
N CYS A 95 32.00 1.29 -3.87
CA CYS A 95 32.13 2.58 -4.56
C CYS A 95 31.46 3.73 -3.78
N THR A 96 31.37 3.64 -2.45
CA THR A 96 30.87 4.76 -1.61
C THR A 96 31.83 5.95 -1.71
N GLU A 97 31.30 7.13 -2.07
CA GLU A 97 32.09 8.36 -2.20
C GLU A 97 32.77 8.77 -0.89
N GLY A 98 33.94 9.41 -1.00
CA GLY A 98 34.74 9.81 0.15
C GLY A 98 35.59 8.68 0.76
N ASN A 99 35.38 7.41 0.41
CA ASN A 99 36.28 6.35 0.87
C ASN A 99 37.61 6.35 0.11
N ALA A 100 38.72 6.06 0.80
CA ALA A 100 40.06 5.98 0.21
C ALA A 100 40.21 4.91 -0.90
N ILE A 101 39.34 3.89 -0.94
CA ILE A 101 39.36 2.88 -2.01
C ILE A 101 38.53 3.26 -3.25
N TYR A 102 37.72 4.32 -3.19
CA TYR A 102 36.71 4.68 -4.19
C TYR A 102 37.23 4.61 -5.62
N THR A 103 38.30 5.36 -5.95
CA THR A 103 38.83 5.46 -7.32
C THR A 103 39.23 4.10 -7.90
N ARG A 104 39.69 3.17 -7.06
CA ARG A 104 40.10 1.82 -7.48
C ARG A 104 38.89 0.93 -7.77
N CYS A 105 37.87 0.99 -6.91
CA CYS A 105 36.61 0.28 -7.10
C CYS A 105 35.85 0.82 -8.33
N ASP A 106 35.82 2.13 -8.50
CA ASP A 106 35.12 2.80 -9.60
C ASP A 106 35.75 2.50 -10.98
N VAL A 107 37.08 2.45 -11.08
CA VAL A 107 37.76 1.99 -12.32
C VAL A 107 37.37 0.54 -12.66
N ALA A 108 37.28 -0.34 -11.67
CA ALA A 108 36.84 -1.73 -11.87
C ALA A 108 35.36 -1.82 -12.28
N ARG A 109 34.48 -1.02 -11.64
CA ARG A 109 33.05 -0.88 -11.96
C ARG A 109 32.85 -0.37 -13.40
N SER A 110 33.53 0.70 -13.77
CA SER A 110 33.46 1.30 -15.11
C SER A 110 33.93 0.30 -16.18
N THR A 111 35.07 -0.36 -15.96
CA THR A 111 35.59 -1.40 -16.88
C THR A 111 34.61 -2.57 -17.06
N LEU A 112 33.91 -2.97 -16.00
CA LEU A 112 32.86 -4.00 -16.05
C LEU A 112 31.66 -3.53 -16.88
N ILE A 113 31.18 -2.29 -16.65
CA ILE A 113 30.05 -1.71 -17.38
C ILE A 113 30.39 -1.59 -18.88
N ASP A 114 31.55 -1.05 -19.24
CA ASP A 114 32.00 -0.95 -20.63
C ASP A 114 32.01 -2.32 -21.33
N MET A 115 32.52 -3.35 -20.64
CA MET A 115 32.56 -4.71 -21.15
C MET A 115 31.16 -5.31 -21.34
N ILE A 116 30.22 -5.08 -20.42
CA ILE A 116 28.82 -5.51 -20.55
C ILE A 116 28.14 -4.76 -21.70
N VAL A 117 28.32 -3.44 -21.80
CA VAL A 117 27.72 -2.60 -22.85
C VAL A 117 28.23 -2.99 -24.24
N ASN A 118 29.51 -3.31 -24.38
CA ASN A 118 30.07 -3.77 -25.66
C ASN A 118 29.55 -5.15 -26.05
N LYS A 119 29.54 -6.13 -25.11
CA LYS A 119 28.92 -7.45 -25.34
C LYS A 119 27.43 -7.34 -25.70
N TYR A 120 26.69 -6.42 -25.07
CA TYR A 120 25.30 -6.14 -25.40
C TYR A 120 25.15 -5.55 -26.82
N LYS A 121 25.99 -4.58 -27.21
CA LYS A 121 25.96 -4.00 -28.57
C LYS A 121 26.27 -5.03 -29.66
N GLU A 122 27.20 -5.95 -29.40
CA GLU A 122 27.51 -7.06 -30.32
C GLU A 122 26.32 -8.02 -30.44
N ALA A 123 25.69 -8.40 -29.32
CA ALA A 123 24.55 -9.32 -29.33
C ALA A 123 23.24 -8.69 -29.82
N VAL A 124 22.96 -7.41 -29.55
CA VAL A 124 21.64 -6.82 -29.82
C VAL A 124 21.33 -6.75 -31.32
N ASP A 125 22.32 -6.74 -32.20
CA ASP A 125 22.09 -6.80 -33.65
C ASP A 125 21.73 -8.21 -34.15
N GLU A 126 22.20 -9.27 -33.47
CA GLU A 126 21.90 -10.66 -33.80
C GLU A 126 20.55 -11.15 -33.25
N TRP A 127 20.17 -10.71 -32.04
CA TRP A 127 19.10 -11.35 -31.25
C TRP A 127 17.76 -10.57 -31.17
N ARG A 128 17.57 -9.53 -32.01
CA ARG A 128 16.42 -8.58 -31.96
C ARG A 128 15.01 -9.17 -31.89
N SER A 129 14.82 -10.43 -32.30
CA SER A 129 13.50 -11.06 -32.45
C SER A 129 13.33 -12.38 -31.70
N LEU A 130 14.29 -12.78 -30.84
CA LEU A 130 14.41 -14.20 -30.45
C LEU A 130 14.26 -14.51 -28.94
N ILE A 131 14.27 -13.52 -28.04
CA ILE A 131 14.28 -13.79 -26.58
C ILE A 131 13.14 -13.06 -25.87
N GLU A 132 12.01 -13.76 -25.70
CA GLU A 132 10.83 -13.27 -24.97
C GLU A 132 11.18 -12.83 -23.54
N GLY A 133 11.99 -13.62 -22.82
CA GLY A 133 12.46 -13.27 -21.48
C GLY A 133 13.36 -12.03 -21.42
N ALA A 134 14.00 -11.63 -22.52
CA ALA A 134 14.86 -10.44 -22.56
C ALA A 134 14.06 -9.14 -22.59
N VAL A 135 12.81 -9.16 -23.08
CA VAL A 135 11.95 -7.98 -23.18
C VAL A 135 11.72 -7.36 -21.80
N LYS A 136 11.47 -8.18 -20.78
CA LYS A 136 11.37 -7.73 -19.38
C LYS A 136 12.60 -6.91 -18.95
N TYR A 137 13.80 -7.46 -19.15
CA TYR A 137 15.03 -6.77 -18.78
C TYR A 137 15.29 -5.51 -19.62
N CYS A 138 14.88 -5.49 -20.89
CA CYS A 138 14.94 -4.29 -21.74
C CYS A 138 14.00 -3.18 -21.24
N ILE A 139 12.78 -3.54 -20.82
CA ILE A 139 11.82 -2.60 -20.20
C ILE A 139 12.42 -2.03 -18.90
N CYS A 140 12.93 -2.88 -18.01
CA CYS A 140 13.59 -2.44 -16.78
C CYS A 140 14.79 -1.52 -17.06
N ALA A 141 15.65 -1.85 -18.04
CA ALA A 141 16.80 -1.03 -18.40
C ALA A 141 16.38 0.36 -18.94
N CYS A 142 15.34 0.43 -19.76
CA CYS A 142 14.81 1.71 -20.26
C CYS A 142 14.17 2.53 -19.14
N PHE A 143 13.41 1.89 -18.24
CA PHE A 143 12.83 2.51 -17.05
C PHE A 143 13.92 3.12 -16.15
N PHE A 144 14.98 2.35 -15.85
CA PHE A 144 16.10 2.85 -15.07
C PHE A 144 16.86 3.97 -15.78
N GLY A 145 17.04 3.91 -17.10
CA GLY A 145 17.63 5.01 -17.88
C GLY A 145 16.86 6.32 -17.67
N ILE A 146 15.53 6.28 -17.75
CA ILE A 146 14.66 7.45 -17.51
C ILE A 146 14.77 7.97 -16.07
N LEU A 147 14.90 7.09 -15.07
CA LEU A 147 15.11 7.52 -13.67
C LEU A 147 16.50 8.14 -13.45
N TRP A 148 17.54 7.58 -14.05
CA TRP A 148 18.90 8.12 -13.98
C TRP A 148 19.03 9.46 -14.72
N ASP A 149 18.38 9.61 -15.87
CA ASP A 149 18.27 10.89 -16.58
C ASP A 149 17.56 11.96 -15.71
N LEU A 150 16.48 11.59 -15.00
CA LEU A 150 15.80 12.49 -14.06
C LEU A 150 16.73 12.88 -12.90
N ARG A 151 17.44 11.92 -12.30
CA ARG A 151 18.37 12.18 -11.19
C ARG A 151 19.53 13.08 -11.64
N HIS A 152 20.08 12.84 -12.83
CA HIS A 152 21.13 13.68 -13.39
C HIS A 152 20.65 15.12 -13.61
N LEU A 153 19.40 15.30 -14.06
CA LEU A 153 18.80 16.62 -14.24
C LEU A 153 18.60 17.35 -12.89
N GLU A 154 18.20 16.64 -11.83
CA GLU A 154 18.16 17.20 -10.46
C GLU A 154 19.54 17.72 -10.03
N GLU A 155 20.60 16.92 -10.22
CA GLU A 155 21.98 17.27 -9.85
C GLU A 155 22.53 18.46 -10.65
N LEU A 156 22.24 18.51 -11.96
CA LEU A 156 22.56 19.68 -12.78
C LEU A 156 21.90 20.94 -12.24
N MET A 157 20.64 20.85 -11.81
CA MET A 157 19.90 21.98 -11.25
C MET A 157 20.40 22.38 -9.85
N GLU A 158 20.75 21.43 -8.99
CA GLU A 158 21.41 21.68 -7.70
C GLU A 158 22.76 22.40 -7.88
N SER A 159 23.50 22.08 -8.94
CA SER A 159 24.76 22.77 -9.32
C SER A 159 24.56 24.17 -9.93
N GLY A 160 23.33 24.57 -10.24
CA GLY A 160 23.01 25.82 -10.93
C GLY A 160 23.28 25.80 -12.45
N SER A 161 23.44 24.62 -13.04
CA SER A 161 23.69 24.43 -14.47
C SER A 161 22.39 24.49 -15.31
N ASN A 162 22.50 24.90 -16.58
CA ASN A 162 21.36 24.99 -17.48
C ASN A 162 21.02 23.64 -18.15
N GLY A 163 20.22 22.81 -17.48
CA GLY A 163 19.78 21.49 -17.97
C GLY A 163 18.69 21.48 -19.06
N THR A 164 18.49 22.56 -19.82
CA THR A 164 17.36 22.66 -20.79
C THR A 164 17.39 21.64 -21.94
N GLN A 165 18.57 21.17 -22.35
CA GLN A 165 18.68 20.18 -23.43
C GLN A 165 18.37 18.77 -22.90
N GLU A 166 18.86 18.47 -21.72
CA GLU A 166 18.68 17.24 -20.95
C GLU A 166 17.20 17.07 -20.58
N LEU A 167 16.55 18.13 -20.09
CA LEU A 167 15.10 18.19 -19.86
C LEU A 167 14.29 17.85 -21.12
N ALA A 168 14.65 18.42 -22.27
CA ALA A 168 13.95 18.17 -23.53
C ALA A 168 14.16 16.73 -24.03
N LEU A 169 15.37 16.18 -23.88
CA LEU A 169 15.69 14.80 -24.23
C LEU A 169 14.95 13.81 -23.33
N LEU A 170 14.98 14.01 -22.01
CA LEU A 170 14.24 13.19 -21.03
C LEU A 170 12.74 13.23 -21.31
N LYS A 171 12.16 14.41 -21.57
CA LYS A 171 10.76 14.55 -21.95
C LYS A 171 10.43 13.77 -23.23
N HIS A 172 11.31 13.77 -24.22
CA HIS A 172 11.13 12.98 -25.45
C HIS A 172 11.19 11.47 -25.17
N ASN A 173 12.22 11.01 -24.45
CA ASN A 173 12.44 9.61 -24.10
C ASN A 173 11.28 9.05 -23.26
N LEU A 174 10.83 9.80 -22.24
CA LEU A 174 9.69 9.47 -21.39
C LEU A 174 8.40 9.26 -22.21
N ASN A 175 8.10 10.16 -23.15
CA ASN A 175 6.90 10.04 -23.98
C ASN A 175 6.99 8.84 -24.93
N ASN A 176 8.13 8.64 -25.61
CA ASN A 176 8.33 7.49 -26.49
C ASN A 176 8.19 6.16 -25.71
N PHE A 177 8.78 6.09 -24.51
CA PHE A 177 8.70 4.91 -23.65
C PHE A 177 7.27 4.64 -23.17
N MET A 178 6.55 5.68 -22.74
CA MET A 178 5.15 5.54 -22.32
C MET A 178 4.23 5.09 -23.47
N GLU A 179 4.42 5.57 -24.70
CA GLU A 179 3.66 5.06 -25.84
C GLU A 179 4.01 3.59 -26.16
N ALA A 180 5.30 3.22 -26.13
CA ALA A 180 5.72 1.83 -26.32
C ALA A 180 5.14 0.89 -25.25
N MET A 181 5.10 1.32 -23.97
CA MET A 181 4.50 0.51 -22.90
C MET A 181 2.97 0.39 -23.06
N LYS A 182 2.27 1.43 -23.50
CA LYS A 182 0.83 1.35 -23.82
C LYS A 182 0.56 0.36 -24.96
N GLU A 183 1.39 0.40 -26.01
CA GLU A 183 1.29 -0.53 -27.13
C GLU A 183 1.52 -1.99 -26.67
N MET A 184 2.57 -2.24 -25.87
CA MET A 184 2.83 -3.55 -25.28
C MET A 184 1.71 -4.04 -24.36
N LEU A 185 1.12 -3.15 -23.54
CA LEU A 185 0.01 -3.48 -22.65
C LEU A 185 -1.26 -3.91 -23.41
N LEU A 186 -1.56 -3.25 -24.53
CA LEU A 186 -2.74 -3.54 -25.35
C LEU A 186 -2.51 -4.72 -26.31
N LEU A 187 -1.44 -4.66 -27.10
CA LEU A 187 -1.18 -5.52 -28.26
C LEU A 187 -0.08 -6.56 -28.03
N GLY A 188 0.57 -6.57 -26.86
CA GLY A 188 1.64 -7.52 -26.55
C GLY A 188 1.18 -8.97 -26.72
N PRO A 189 1.95 -9.81 -27.46
CA PRO A 189 1.57 -11.20 -27.71
C PRO A 189 1.66 -12.11 -26.47
N SER A 190 2.44 -11.70 -25.46
CA SER A 190 2.67 -12.45 -24.22
C SER A 190 2.07 -11.72 -23.03
N GLN A 191 1.51 -12.48 -22.09
CA GLN A 191 1.02 -11.97 -20.80
C GLN A 191 2.15 -11.28 -20.02
N VAL A 192 3.37 -11.83 -20.05
CA VAL A 192 4.53 -11.24 -19.35
C VAL A 192 4.78 -9.81 -19.79
N TYR A 193 4.64 -9.50 -21.09
CA TYR A 193 4.85 -8.14 -21.59
C TYR A 193 3.80 -7.17 -21.05
N LYS A 194 2.55 -7.61 -20.97
CA LYS A 194 1.44 -6.79 -20.47
C LYS A 194 1.60 -6.51 -18.98
N GLU A 195 2.01 -7.52 -18.22
CA GLU A 195 2.27 -7.41 -16.78
C GLU A 195 3.42 -6.46 -16.45
N GLU A 196 4.57 -6.60 -17.13
CA GLU A 196 5.73 -5.72 -16.91
C GLU A 196 5.44 -4.28 -17.38
N ALA A 197 4.83 -4.11 -18.57
CA ALA A 197 4.44 -2.79 -19.07
C ALA A 197 3.42 -2.10 -18.14
N TYR A 198 2.46 -2.84 -17.59
CA TYR A 198 1.48 -2.33 -16.64
C TYR A 198 2.13 -1.80 -15.36
N ILE A 199 3.04 -2.56 -14.75
CA ILE A 199 3.77 -2.15 -13.53
C ILE A 199 4.57 -0.88 -13.82
N VAL A 200 5.35 -0.87 -14.90
CA VAL A 200 6.21 0.23 -15.30
C VAL A 200 5.42 1.51 -15.59
N ILE A 201 4.26 1.42 -16.26
CA ILE A 201 3.37 2.58 -16.45
C ILE A 201 2.90 3.11 -15.10
N CYS A 202 2.48 2.24 -14.17
CA CYS A 202 2.04 2.69 -12.84
C CYS A 202 3.17 3.39 -12.09
N ASP A 203 4.38 2.84 -12.08
CA ASP A 203 5.50 3.43 -11.36
C ASP A 203 6.00 4.73 -12.00
N ILE A 204 6.06 4.82 -13.34
CA ILE A 204 6.32 6.09 -14.05
C ILE A 204 5.27 7.15 -13.71
N LEU A 205 3.98 6.81 -13.64
CA LEU A 205 2.92 7.75 -13.27
C LEU A 205 3.07 8.25 -11.80
N VAL A 206 3.62 7.45 -10.89
CA VAL A 206 3.95 7.90 -9.53
C VAL A 206 5.19 8.80 -9.52
N MET A 207 6.26 8.41 -10.21
CA MET A 207 7.53 9.15 -10.22
C MET A 207 7.42 10.50 -10.95
N PHE A 208 6.66 10.56 -12.05
CA PHE A 208 6.43 11.76 -12.86
C PHE A 208 5.08 12.45 -12.55
N CYS A 209 4.63 12.38 -11.30
CA CYS A 209 3.38 13.03 -10.87
C CYS A 209 3.52 14.56 -10.67
N ASP A 210 2.39 15.22 -10.39
CA ASP A 210 2.28 16.67 -10.10
C ASP A 210 3.31 17.23 -9.11
N GLN A 211 3.89 16.37 -8.26
CA GLN A 211 4.86 16.79 -7.25
C GLN A 211 6.19 17.27 -7.86
N LEU A 212 6.54 16.86 -9.09
CA LEU A 212 7.66 17.44 -9.83
C LEU A 212 7.44 18.93 -10.15
N ALA A 213 6.18 19.37 -10.35
CA ALA A 213 5.86 20.78 -10.60
C ALA A 213 6.06 21.69 -9.37
N ASN A 214 6.35 21.14 -8.19
CA ASN A 214 6.86 21.94 -7.07
C ASN A 214 8.23 22.58 -7.41
N ASN A 215 8.98 21.97 -8.33
CA ASN A 215 10.17 22.56 -8.92
C ASN A 215 9.80 23.16 -10.30
N PRO A 216 9.84 24.49 -10.48
CA PRO A 216 9.39 25.15 -11.71
C PRO A 216 10.12 24.68 -12.98
N HIS A 217 11.33 24.14 -12.85
CA HIS A 217 12.12 23.65 -13.98
C HIS A 217 11.82 22.19 -14.36
N LEU A 218 11.19 21.41 -13.47
CA LEU A 218 10.79 20.00 -13.70
C LEU A 218 9.31 19.84 -14.03
N GLY A 219 8.49 20.88 -13.86
CA GLY A 219 7.05 20.83 -14.13
C GLY A 219 6.69 20.41 -15.57
N ASP A 220 7.59 20.62 -16.52
CA ASP A 220 7.43 20.15 -17.91
C ASP A 220 7.53 18.61 -18.06
N LEU A 221 8.04 17.89 -17.07
CA LEU A 221 8.14 16.42 -17.07
C LEU A 221 6.90 15.72 -16.49
N VAL A 222 5.95 16.46 -15.91
CA VAL A 222 4.77 15.84 -15.28
C VAL A 222 3.96 15.08 -16.32
N TYR A 223 3.75 13.78 -16.08
CA TYR A 223 3.00 12.89 -16.94
C TYR A 223 1.57 12.69 -16.41
N TYR A 224 0.61 13.32 -17.07
CA TYR A 224 -0.81 13.18 -16.70
C TYR A 224 -1.41 11.91 -17.30
N ALA A 225 -1.95 11.04 -16.44
CA ALA A 225 -2.80 9.94 -16.88
C ALA A 225 -4.12 10.48 -17.44
N ASP A 226 -4.23 10.54 -18.76
CA ASP A 226 -5.45 10.95 -19.45
C ASP A 226 -6.59 9.92 -19.27
N ARG A 227 -7.80 10.27 -19.73
CA ARG A 227 -8.96 9.38 -19.56
C ARG A 227 -8.78 8.04 -20.30
N ASN A 228 -8.05 8.03 -21.42
CA ASN A 228 -7.78 6.81 -22.16
C ASN A 228 -6.86 5.87 -21.36
N LEU A 229 -5.72 6.39 -20.84
CA LEU A 229 -4.80 5.62 -20.01
C LEU A 229 -5.46 5.12 -18.72
N GLN A 230 -6.30 5.94 -18.08
CA GLN A 230 -7.10 5.52 -16.91
C GLN A 230 -8.01 4.33 -17.23
N MET A 231 -8.63 4.28 -18.42
CA MET A 231 -9.44 3.14 -18.86
C MET A 231 -8.57 1.91 -19.14
N ILE A 232 -7.48 2.05 -19.91
CA ILE A 232 -6.55 0.95 -20.23
C ILE A 232 -6.01 0.27 -18.96
N LEU A 233 -5.59 1.05 -17.97
CA LEU A 233 -5.09 0.52 -16.70
C LEU A 233 -6.19 -0.16 -15.87
N ASN A 234 -7.43 0.38 -15.89
CA ASN A 234 -8.56 -0.26 -15.23
C ASN A 234 -8.95 -1.57 -15.92
N ASP A 235 -8.98 -1.61 -17.24
CA ASP A 235 -9.36 -2.78 -18.02
C ASP A 235 -8.35 -3.93 -17.81
N PHE A 236 -7.06 -3.62 -17.64
CA PHE A 236 -6.07 -4.59 -17.17
C PHE A 236 -6.44 -5.15 -15.79
N ILE A 237 -6.75 -4.30 -14.80
CA ILE A 237 -7.17 -4.75 -13.46
C ILE A 237 -8.45 -5.62 -13.50
N GLN A 238 -9.46 -5.24 -14.29
CA GLN A 238 -10.68 -6.05 -14.44
C GLN A 238 -10.39 -7.41 -15.10
N SER A 239 -9.37 -7.50 -15.96
CA SER A 239 -9.05 -8.72 -16.73
C SER A 239 -8.05 -9.66 -16.05
N TYR A 240 -7.13 -9.14 -15.24
CA TYR A 240 -6.01 -9.90 -14.65
C TYR A 240 -6.07 -10.05 -13.13
N VAL A 241 -6.86 -9.22 -12.42
CA VAL A 241 -6.98 -9.29 -10.94
C VAL A 241 -8.32 -9.87 -10.52
N PHE A 242 -9.43 -9.36 -11.07
CA PHE A 242 -10.79 -9.75 -10.68
C PHE A 242 -11.34 -10.91 -11.53
N VAL A 243 -10.56 -11.97 -11.65
CA VAL A 243 -10.93 -13.23 -12.32
C VAL A 243 -11.62 -14.21 -11.34
N MET A 244 -12.29 -15.23 -11.84
CA MET A 244 -12.69 -16.39 -11.01
C MET A 244 -11.63 -17.47 -11.21
N GLU A 245 -11.26 -18.18 -10.14
CA GLU A 245 -10.35 -19.33 -10.24
C GLU A 245 -11.18 -20.61 -10.41
N ASP A 246 -10.78 -21.44 -11.38
CA ASP A 246 -11.26 -22.82 -11.46
C ASP A 246 -10.36 -23.66 -10.53
N ASP A 247 -10.91 -24.08 -9.40
CA ASP A 247 -10.13 -24.50 -8.23
C ASP A 247 -9.39 -25.84 -8.37
N ASP A 248 -9.74 -26.65 -9.36
CA ASP A 248 -9.59 -28.11 -9.34
C ASP A 248 -8.20 -28.66 -9.75
N GLU A 249 -7.31 -27.87 -10.35
CA GLU A 249 -6.08 -28.41 -11.01
C GLU A 249 -4.73 -27.75 -10.65
N GLN A 250 -4.68 -26.70 -9.82
CA GLN A 250 -3.42 -26.02 -9.46
C GLN A 250 -2.89 -26.36 -8.06
N ASP A 251 -1.55 -26.46 -7.94
CA ASP A 251 -0.82 -26.62 -6.68
C ASP A 251 -0.94 -25.39 -5.76
N GLU A 252 -1.02 -25.61 -4.44
CA GLU A 252 -1.19 -24.55 -3.44
C GLU A 252 -0.09 -23.47 -3.49
N HIS A 253 1.16 -23.85 -3.77
CA HIS A 253 2.26 -22.90 -3.84
C HIS A 253 2.10 -21.98 -5.06
N SER A 254 1.72 -22.54 -6.21
CA SER A 254 1.44 -21.78 -7.43
C SER A 254 0.26 -20.81 -7.25
N LYS A 255 -0.82 -21.24 -6.58
CA LYS A 255 -1.96 -20.36 -6.25
C LYS A 255 -1.52 -19.18 -5.38
N ILE A 256 -0.68 -19.42 -4.37
CA ILE A 256 -0.15 -18.37 -3.49
C ILE A 256 0.72 -17.37 -4.28
N GLU A 257 1.62 -17.83 -5.14
CA GLU A 257 2.45 -16.95 -5.98
C GLU A 257 1.61 -16.10 -6.94
N GLU A 258 0.61 -16.71 -7.61
CA GLU A 258 -0.25 -15.98 -8.54
C GLU A 258 -1.13 -14.95 -7.80
N LEU A 259 -1.71 -15.32 -6.65
CA LEU A 259 -2.45 -14.39 -5.80
C LEU A 259 -1.58 -13.20 -5.36
N HIS A 260 -0.34 -13.45 -4.93
CA HIS A 260 0.60 -12.38 -4.59
C HIS A 260 0.91 -11.46 -5.78
N LYS A 261 1.07 -12.03 -6.97
CA LYS A 261 1.28 -11.30 -8.23
C LYS A 261 0.08 -10.40 -8.56
N ARG A 262 -1.16 -10.92 -8.50
CA ARG A 262 -2.40 -10.15 -8.71
C ARG A 262 -2.61 -9.07 -7.65
N ARG A 263 -2.30 -9.37 -6.37
CA ARG A 263 -2.27 -8.38 -5.26
C ARG A 263 -1.30 -7.23 -5.56
N ASN A 264 -0.14 -7.49 -6.15
CA ASN A 264 0.81 -6.43 -6.55
C ASN A 264 0.26 -5.54 -7.68
N PHE A 265 -0.39 -6.09 -8.69
CA PHE A 265 -1.03 -5.29 -9.76
C PHE A 265 -2.10 -4.35 -9.19
N LEU A 266 -2.97 -4.87 -8.31
CA LEU A 266 -4.00 -4.07 -7.63
C LEU A 266 -3.39 -2.99 -6.74
N ALA A 267 -2.37 -3.33 -5.94
CA ALA A 267 -1.68 -2.37 -5.11
C ALA A 267 -1.07 -1.22 -5.95
N SER A 268 -0.50 -1.54 -7.11
CA SER A 268 0.08 -0.53 -8.01
C SER A 268 -0.97 0.42 -8.61
N PHE A 269 -2.17 -0.07 -8.96
CA PHE A 269 -3.30 0.83 -9.33
C PHE A 269 -3.73 1.70 -8.14
N CYS A 270 -3.88 1.10 -6.96
CA CYS A 270 -4.33 1.78 -5.76
C CYS A 270 -3.38 2.89 -5.31
N LYS A 271 -2.06 2.74 -5.51
CA LYS A 271 -1.06 3.81 -5.31
C LYS A 271 -1.44 5.06 -6.12
N LEU A 272 -1.86 4.92 -7.38
CA LEU A 272 -2.21 6.06 -8.25
C LEU A 272 -3.39 6.88 -7.68
N ILE A 273 -4.36 6.20 -7.07
CA ILE A 273 -5.49 6.85 -6.37
C ILE A 273 -5.04 7.50 -5.07
N VAL A 274 -4.21 6.81 -4.27
CA VAL A 274 -3.78 7.25 -2.93
C VAL A 274 -2.78 8.40 -2.99
N TYR A 275 -1.93 8.47 -4.02
CA TYR A 275 -1.04 9.60 -4.27
C TYR A 275 -1.72 10.71 -5.10
N ASN A 276 -3.03 10.60 -5.37
CA ASN A 276 -3.82 11.57 -6.14
C ASN A 276 -3.28 11.83 -7.56
N VAL A 277 -2.62 10.83 -8.16
CA VAL A 277 -2.17 10.84 -9.57
C VAL A 277 -3.36 10.64 -10.51
N ILE A 278 -4.31 9.79 -10.10
CA ILE A 278 -5.58 9.52 -10.80
C ILE A 278 -6.74 9.97 -9.91
N PRO A 279 -7.81 10.61 -10.46
CA PRO A 279 -8.95 11.04 -9.67
C PRO A 279 -9.63 9.90 -8.91
N THR A 280 -9.96 10.13 -7.63
CA THR A 280 -10.60 9.13 -6.74
C THR A 280 -11.82 8.43 -7.35
N LYS A 281 -12.55 9.10 -8.26
CA LYS A 281 -13.70 8.53 -8.98
C LYS A 281 -13.38 7.21 -9.68
N VAL A 282 -12.15 7.02 -10.18
CA VAL A 282 -11.74 5.80 -10.89
C VAL A 282 -11.65 4.59 -9.94
N ALA A 283 -11.46 4.81 -8.64
CA ALA A 283 -11.52 3.74 -7.62
C ALA A 283 -12.90 3.03 -7.56
N CYS A 284 -13.93 3.60 -8.19
CA CYS A 284 -15.26 3.03 -8.27
C CYS A 284 -15.27 1.57 -8.76
N ASP A 285 -14.46 1.28 -9.78
CA ASP A 285 -14.34 -0.02 -10.42
C ASP A 285 -13.52 -1.05 -9.63
N ILE A 286 -12.88 -0.62 -8.54
CA ILE A 286 -12.25 -1.49 -7.54
C ILE A 286 -13.16 -1.68 -6.33
N PHE A 287 -13.77 -0.59 -5.85
CA PHE A 287 -14.64 -0.61 -4.67
C PHE A 287 -15.87 -1.51 -4.85
N LYS A 288 -16.36 -1.70 -6.09
CA LYS A 288 -17.45 -2.65 -6.39
C LYS A 288 -17.11 -4.12 -6.07
N HIS A 289 -15.83 -4.48 -6.08
CA HIS A 289 -15.34 -5.85 -5.85
C HIS A 289 -15.07 -6.21 -4.38
N TYR A 290 -15.24 -5.24 -3.45
CA TYR A 290 -14.78 -5.37 -2.06
C TYR A 290 -15.45 -6.50 -1.24
N VAL A 291 -16.69 -6.87 -1.55
CA VAL A 291 -17.35 -8.03 -0.90
C VAL A 291 -16.97 -9.33 -1.62
N LYS A 292 -17.01 -9.34 -2.96
CA LYS A 292 -16.78 -10.54 -3.78
C LYS A 292 -15.37 -11.12 -3.60
N TYR A 293 -14.36 -10.27 -3.54
CA TYR A 293 -12.94 -10.66 -3.39
C TYR A 293 -12.36 -10.24 -2.04
N TYR A 294 -13.14 -10.42 -0.97
CA TYR A 294 -12.76 -9.93 0.35
C TYR A 294 -11.52 -10.64 0.93
N ASN A 295 -11.39 -11.95 0.70
CA ASN A 295 -10.27 -12.74 1.22
C ASN A 295 -8.95 -12.37 0.51
N ASP A 296 -9.02 -12.20 -0.81
CA ASP A 296 -7.86 -12.02 -1.69
C ASP A 296 -7.32 -10.58 -1.67
N TYR A 297 -8.24 -9.60 -1.66
CA TYR A 297 -7.95 -8.19 -1.91
C TYR A 297 -8.57 -7.23 -0.89
N GLY A 298 -9.34 -7.74 0.09
CA GLY A 298 -10.14 -6.90 0.99
C GLY A 298 -9.30 -5.95 1.85
N ASP A 299 -8.10 -6.34 2.25
CA ASP A 299 -7.16 -5.49 2.98
C ASP A 299 -6.64 -4.31 2.12
N ILE A 300 -6.23 -4.59 0.88
CA ILE A 300 -5.77 -3.57 -0.09
C ILE A 300 -6.90 -2.58 -0.40
N ILE A 301 -8.11 -3.08 -0.67
CA ILE A 301 -9.26 -2.23 -0.98
C ILE A 301 -9.67 -1.38 0.24
N LYS A 302 -9.69 -1.96 1.44
CA LYS A 302 -9.99 -1.26 2.71
C LYS A 302 -8.97 -0.17 3.01
N ALA A 303 -7.67 -0.44 2.82
CA ALA A 303 -6.61 0.56 3.00
C ALA A 303 -6.74 1.72 2.00
N THR A 304 -6.99 1.39 0.72
CA THR A 304 -7.20 2.36 -0.37
C THR A 304 -8.40 3.27 -0.09
N LEU A 305 -9.53 2.69 0.32
CA LEU A 305 -10.74 3.43 0.71
C LEU A 305 -10.48 4.33 1.92
N GLY A 306 -9.74 3.83 2.92
CA GLY A 306 -9.28 4.59 4.08
C GLY A 306 -8.50 5.84 3.67
N LYS A 307 -7.47 5.69 2.81
CA LYS A 307 -6.63 6.80 2.33
C LYS A 307 -7.33 7.75 1.38
N ALA A 308 -8.10 7.25 0.43
CA ALA A 308 -8.95 8.08 -0.45
C ALA A 308 -9.88 9.02 0.34
N ARG A 309 -10.40 8.55 1.48
CA ARG A 309 -11.24 9.34 2.40
C ARG A 309 -10.45 10.31 3.26
N GLU A 310 -9.21 9.99 3.65
CA GLU A 310 -8.32 10.95 4.32
C GLU A 310 -8.06 12.18 3.42
N ILE A 311 -7.75 11.94 2.13
CA ILE A 311 -7.51 12.95 1.10
C ILE A 311 -8.77 13.79 0.84
N ASN A 312 -9.89 13.16 0.48
CA ASN A 312 -11.14 13.87 0.21
C ASN A 312 -12.38 13.03 0.58
N LYS A 313 -12.92 13.29 1.76
CA LYS A 313 -14.10 12.60 2.32
C LYS A 313 -15.31 12.64 1.37
N THR A 314 -15.60 13.79 0.78
CA THR A 314 -16.79 14.01 -0.04
C THR A 314 -16.67 13.33 -1.41
N ASN A 315 -15.50 13.40 -2.06
CA ASN A 315 -15.26 12.69 -3.31
C ASN A 315 -15.19 11.18 -3.11
N CYS A 316 -14.61 10.71 -2.00
CA CYS A 316 -14.61 9.29 -1.64
C CYS A 316 -16.06 8.78 -1.42
N ALA A 317 -16.89 9.52 -0.68
CA ALA A 317 -18.30 9.16 -0.48
C ALA A 317 -19.14 9.16 -1.77
N ARG A 318 -18.90 10.12 -2.68
CA ARG A 318 -19.49 10.10 -4.04
C ARG A 318 -19.03 8.90 -4.86
N THR A 319 -17.79 8.48 -4.70
CA THR A 319 -17.23 7.29 -5.38
C THR A 319 -17.87 6.00 -4.86
N MET A 320 -18.03 5.87 -3.53
CA MET A 320 -18.80 4.77 -2.93
C MET A 320 -20.24 4.72 -3.45
N ALA A 321 -20.92 5.88 -3.51
CA ALA A 321 -22.27 5.98 -4.07
C ALA A 321 -22.31 5.49 -5.52
N LEU A 322 -21.32 5.90 -6.34
CA LEU A 322 -21.21 5.47 -7.73
C LEU A 322 -20.99 3.96 -7.85
N SER A 323 -20.14 3.34 -7.01
CA SER A 323 -19.93 1.88 -7.02
C SER A 323 -21.21 1.10 -6.73
N LEU A 324 -21.97 1.56 -5.72
CA LEU A 324 -23.28 0.97 -5.41
C LEU A 324 -24.27 1.16 -6.57
N THR A 325 -24.26 2.33 -7.21
CA THR A 325 -25.12 2.63 -8.37
C THR A 325 -24.76 1.77 -9.60
N LEU A 326 -23.48 1.50 -9.86
CA LEU A 326 -23.06 0.64 -10.98
C LEU A 326 -23.50 -0.81 -10.73
N LEU A 327 -23.21 -1.37 -9.56
CA LEU A 327 -23.65 -2.73 -9.21
C LEU A 327 -25.17 -2.87 -9.26
N PHE A 328 -25.93 -1.88 -8.76
CA PHE A 328 -27.39 -1.91 -8.84
C PHE A 328 -27.90 -1.93 -10.30
N LYS A 329 -27.22 -1.23 -11.22
CA LYS A 329 -27.55 -1.28 -12.66
C LYS A 329 -27.19 -2.63 -13.28
N ASP A 330 -26.11 -3.27 -12.83
CA ASP A 330 -25.77 -4.63 -13.27
C ASP A 330 -26.86 -5.64 -12.86
N LEU A 331 -27.52 -5.46 -11.69
CA LEU A 331 -28.70 -6.23 -11.30
C LEU A 331 -29.96 -5.98 -12.18
N GLN A 332 -29.98 -4.89 -12.95
CA GLN A 332 -31.08 -4.51 -13.85
C GLN A 332 -30.82 -4.88 -15.32
N ARG A 333 -29.67 -5.51 -15.63
CA ARG A 333 -29.11 -5.53 -17.00
C ARG A 333 -29.98 -6.22 -18.05
N ASP A 334 -30.92 -7.07 -17.63
CA ASP A 334 -31.84 -7.82 -18.51
C ASP A 334 -33.30 -7.28 -18.48
N GLY A 335 -33.52 -6.07 -17.95
CA GLY A 335 -34.87 -5.49 -17.78
C GLY A 335 -35.70 -6.15 -16.67
N ILE A 336 -35.11 -7.08 -15.93
CA ILE A 336 -35.78 -7.80 -14.84
C ILE A 336 -35.93 -6.87 -13.63
N ARG A 337 -37.13 -6.89 -13.03
CA ARG A 337 -37.39 -6.22 -11.76
C ARG A 337 -36.43 -6.73 -10.68
N VAL A 338 -35.65 -5.83 -10.07
CA VAL A 338 -34.67 -6.18 -9.02
C VAL A 338 -35.30 -6.99 -7.90
N ASN A 339 -34.90 -8.26 -7.78
CA ASN A 339 -35.34 -9.14 -6.70
C ASN A 339 -34.58 -8.78 -5.42
N ARG A 340 -35.26 -8.16 -4.46
CA ARG A 340 -34.69 -7.75 -3.16
C ARG A 340 -34.24 -8.92 -2.27
N GLN A 341 -34.61 -10.16 -2.62
CA GLN A 341 -34.24 -11.38 -1.91
C GLN A 341 -33.10 -12.14 -2.60
N SER A 342 -32.57 -11.65 -3.72
CA SER A 342 -31.44 -12.29 -4.40
C SER A 342 -30.13 -12.13 -3.63
N GLU A 343 -29.24 -13.11 -3.76
CA GLU A 343 -27.94 -13.09 -3.07
C GLU A 343 -27.08 -11.89 -3.50
N GLU A 344 -27.18 -11.48 -4.76
CA GLU A 344 -26.48 -10.33 -5.30
C GLU A 344 -27.01 -9.00 -4.74
N PHE A 345 -28.32 -8.88 -4.49
CA PHE A 345 -28.89 -7.72 -3.80
C PHE A 345 -28.50 -7.68 -2.32
N ILE A 346 -28.46 -8.83 -1.65
CA ILE A 346 -27.98 -8.96 -0.27
C ILE A 346 -26.48 -8.60 -0.18
N SER A 347 -25.67 -9.06 -1.12
CA SER A 347 -24.25 -8.72 -1.24
C SER A 347 -24.03 -7.21 -1.47
N LEU A 348 -24.83 -6.58 -2.33
CA LEU A 348 -24.83 -5.12 -2.53
C LEU A 348 -25.17 -4.35 -1.23
N LYS A 349 -26.11 -4.87 -0.42
CA LYS A 349 -26.47 -4.29 0.88
C LYS A 349 -25.35 -4.44 1.91
N GLU A 350 -24.68 -5.59 1.97
CA GLU A 350 -23.50 -5.80 2.83
C GLU A 350 -22.33 -4.91 2.39
N LEU A 351 -22.13 -4.67 1.09
CA LEU A 351 -21.15 -3.70 0.59
C LEU A 351 -21.45 -2.28 1.09
N ALA A 352 -22.72 -1.86 1.02
CA ALA A 352 -23.17 -0.56 1.54
C ALA A 352 -22.95 -0.43 3.06
N LYS A 353 -23.25 -1.48 3.83
CA LYS A 353 -22.99 -1.55 5.27
C LYS A 353 -21.49 -1.44 5.59
N ARG A 354 -20.62 -2.12 4.84
CA ARG A 354 -19.15 -2.00 4.97
C ARG A 354 -18.65 -0.60 4.62
N PHE A 355 -19.19 0.04 3.58
CA PHE A 355 -18.92 1.44 3.26
C PHE A 355 -19.40 2.38 4.38
N ALA A 356 -20.58 2.16 4.96
CA ALA A 356 -21.09 2.96 6.07
C ALA A 356 -20.19 2.86 7.31
N LEU A 357 -19.69 1.66 7.64
CA LEU A 357 -18.71 1.45 8.73
C LEU A 357 -17.41 2.22 8.51
N SER A 358 -16.96 2.38 7.26
CA SER A 358 -15.71 3.07 6.95
C SER A 358 -15.64 4.50 7.51
N PHE A 359 -16.77 5.22 7.57
CA PHE A 359 -16.82 6.61 8.03
C PHE A 359 -16.48 6.78 9.53
N GLY A 360 -16.51 5.71 10.32
CA GLY A 360 -16.17 5.72 11.75
C GLY A 360 -17.28 6.31 12.63
N LEU A 361 -16.86 6.92 13.75
CA LEU A 361 -17.75 7.44 14.80
C LEU A 361 -17.91 8.98 14.78
N ASP A 362 -16.99 9.71 14.16
CA ASP A 362 -17.03 11.18 14.11
C ASP A 362 -18.02 11.67 13.03
N ALA A 363 -19.31 11.65 13.37
CA ALA A 363 -20.38 12.08 12.48
C ALA A 363 -20.30 13.58 12.10
N VAL A 364 -19.57 14.41 12.87
CA VAL A 364 -19.38 15.83 12.56
C VAL A 364 -18.38 16.00 11.40
N LYS A 365 -17.21 15.34 11.47
CA LYS A 365 -16.20 15.42 10.39
C LYS A 365 -16.66 14.78 9.07
N ASN A 366 -17.60 13.84 9.11
CA ASN A 366 -18.12 13.15 7.93
C ASN A 366 -19.45 13.72 7.40
N ARG A 367 -20.01 14.73 8.06
CA ARG A 367 -21.34 15.31 7.80
C ARG A 367 -21.62 15.59 6.32
N GLU A 368 -20.73 16.33 5.67
CA GLU A 368 -20.91 16.74 4.27
C GLU A 368 -20.80 15.56 3.31
N ALA A 369 -19.90 14.63 3.58
CA ALA A 369 -19.66 13.45 2.76
C ALA A 369 -20.85 12.48 2.77
N ILE A 370 -21.40 12.19 3.96
CA ILE A 370 -22.63 11.37 4.10
C ILE A 370 -23.83 12.08 3.48
N THR A 371 -23.96 13.40 3.66
CA THR A 371 -25.05 14.18 3.07
C THR A 371 -24.97 14.20 1.53
N ALA A 372 -23.76 14.25 0.96
CA ALA A 372 -23.54 14.14 -0.48
C ALA A 372 -23.93 12.74 -0.99
N LEU A 373 -23.47 11.68 -0.33
CA LEU A 373 -23.80 10.29 -0.66
C LEU A 373 -25.32 10.06 -0.75
N HIS A 374 -26.08 10.50 0.26
CA HIS A 374 -27.54 10.39 0.23
C HIS A 374 -28.18 11.22 -0.89
N ARG A 375 -27.65 12.41 -1.21
CA ARG A 375 -28.20 13.23 -2.32
C ARG A 375 -27.99 12.57 -3.67
N GLU A 376 -26.79 12.07 -3.96
CA GLU A 376 -26.52 11.34 -5.21
C GLU A 376 -27.39 10.08 -5.30
N GLY A 377 -27.50 9.32 -4.20
CA GLY A 377 -28.32 8.11 -4.14
C GLY A 377 -29.82 8.38 -4.33
N ILE A 378 -30.38 9.41 -3.69
CA ILE A 378 -31.77 9.81 -3.91
C ILE A 378 -32.00 10.23 -5.37
N LEU A 379 -31.08 10.99 -5.96
CA LEU A 379 -31.16 11.38 -7.37
C LEU A 379 -31.15 10.17 -8.32
N PHE A 380 -30.42 9.11 -7.99
CA PHE A 380 -30.46 7.85 -8.73
C PHE A 380 -31.78 7.09 -8.52
N SER A 381 -32.24 6.95 -7.28
CA SER A 381 -33.48 6.23 -6.95
C SER A 381 -34.74 6.79 -7.61
N VAL A 382 -34.75 8.11 -7.87
CA VAL A 382 -35.88 8.82 -8.48
C VAL A 382 -35.69 9.09 -9.99
N ASN A 383 -34.69 8.49 -10.64
CA ASN A 383 -34.41 8.74 -12.06
C ASN A 383 -34.22 7.42 -12.85
N PRO A 384 -35.13 7.07 -13.78
CA PRO A 384 -36.31 7.84 -14.20
C PRO A 384 -37.39 7.89 -13.10
N LEU A 385 -38.17 8.99 -13.09
CA LEU A 385 -39.31 9.16 -12.17
C LEU A 385 -40.49 8.28 -12.57
N GLU A 386 -40.72 8.15 -13.88
CA GLU A 386 -41.81 7.38 -14.46
C GLU A 386 -41.29 5.99 -14.80
N ASN A 387 -42.03 4.95 -14.40
CA ASN A 387 -41.79 3.60 -14.90
C ASN A 387 -42.54 3.45 -16.23
N ILE A 388 -41.78 3.18 -17.30
CA ILE A 388 -42.30 3.05 -18.68
C ILE A 388 -43.22 1.82 -18.81
N GLU A 389 -43.02 0.79 -17.98
CA GLU A 389 -43.78 -0.46 -18.00
C GLU A 389 -45.07 -0.40 -17.15
N ASP A 390 -45.06 0.43 -16.10
CA ASP A 390 -46.23 0.71 -15.24
C ASP A 390 -46.25 2.19 -14.83
N PRO A 391 -47.01 3.06 -15.52
CA PRO A 391 -47.13 4.48 -15.18
C PRO A 391 -47.74 4.78 -13.80
N THR A 392 -48.27 3.77 -13.09
CA THR A 392 -48.75 3.87 -11.71
C THR A 392 -47.83 3.21 -10.68
N GLY A 393 -46.81 2.49 -11.15
CA GLY A 393 -45.85 1.77 -10.34
C GLY A 393 -44.75 2.68 -9.78
N PRO A 394 -43.97 2.18 -8.81
CA PRO A 394 -42.81 2.92 -8.30
C PRO A 394 -41.71 3.09 -9.36
N PRO A 395 -40.85 4.12 -9.23
CA PRO A 395 -39.65 4.27 -10.04
C PRO A 395 -38.81 2.98 -10.07
N PRO A 396 -38.22 2.59 -11.21
CA PRO A 396 -37.47 1.33 -11.33
C PRO A 396 -36.25 1.26 -10.41
N ASN A 397 -35.72 2.41 -10.00
CA ASN A 397 -34.57 2.52 -9.10
C ASN A 397 -34.95 2.72 -7.62
N LEU A 398 -36.24 2.70 -7.27
CA LEU A 398 -36.71 2.88 -5.89
C LEU A 398 -36.12 1.87 -4.88
N PRO A 399 -35.88 0.58 -5.22
CA PRO A 399 -35.23 -0.37 -4.32
C PRO A 399 -33.83 0.05 -3.83
N PHE A 400 -33.14 0.94 -4.54
CA PHE A 400 -31.84 1.48 -4.12
C PHE A 400 -31.92 2.27 -2.78
N LEU A 401 -33.11 2.74 -2.38
CA LEU A 401 -33.32 3.37 -1.08
C LEU A 401 -33.08 2.42 0.11
N GLU A 402 -33.21 1.10 -0.06
CA GLU A 402 -32.82 0.13 0.97
C GLU A 402 -31.30 0.11 1.17
N ILE A 403 -30.54 0.14 0.07
CA ILE A 403 -29.07 0.23 0.09
C ILE A 403 -28.63 1.53 0.77
N LEU A 404 -29.34 2.64 0.52
CA LEU A 404 -29.10 3.90 1.23
C LEU A 404 -29.51 3.89 2.71
N THR A 405 -30.38 2.98 3.14
CA THR A 405 -30.85 2.93 4.53
C THR A 405 -29.69 2.61 5.49
N GLU A 406 -28.73 1.78 5.07
CA GLU A 406 -27.51 1.44 5.82
C GLU A 406 -26.66 2.66 6.22
N PHE A 407 -26.70 3.74 5.43
CA PHE A 407 -25.96 4.99 5.72
C PHE A 407 -26.69 5.95 6.66
N THR A 408 -28.00 5.77 6.88
CA THR A 408 -28.82 6.75 7.64
C THR A 408 -28.40 6.87 9.10
N ASN A 409 -27.80 5.84 9.68
CA ASN A 409 -27.24 5.86 11.04
C ASN A 409 -25.92 6.65 11.15
N LYS A 410 -25.37 7.14 10.03
CA LYS A 410 -24.21 8.04 9.99
C LYS A 410 -24.59 9.51 9.79
N LEU A 411 -25.87 9.83 9.58
CA LEU A 411 -26.38 11.21 9.51
C LEU A 411 -26.61 11.79 10.91
N LEU A 412 -26.21 13.05 11.12
CA LEU A 412 -26.63 13.83 12.29
C LEU A 412 -28.14 14.14 12.22
N LYS A 413 -28.79 14.29 13.37
CA LYS A 413 -30.24 14.60 13.48
C LYS A 413 -30.68 15.80 12.62
N GLN A 414 -29.88 16.86 12.56
CA GLN A 414 -30.15 18.03 11.72
C GLN A 414 -30.13 17.71 10.22
N ASP A 415 -29.24 16.84 9.76
CA ASP A 415 -29.08 16.50 8.35
C ASP A 415 -30.12 15.47 7.89
N LYS A 416 -30.57 14.57 8.78
CA LYS A 416 -31.74 13.71 8.51
C LYS A 416 -32.94 14.53 8.04
N ARG A 417 -33.21 15.68 8.67
CA ARG A 417 -34.29 16.61 8.24
C ARG A 417 -34.01 17.28 6.88
N VAL A 418 -32.76 17.63 6.59
CA VAL A 418 -32.37 18.23 5.29
C VAL A 418 -32.50 17.21 4.16
N VAL A 419 -32.05 15.98 4.39
CA VAL A 419 -32.15 14.85 3.45
C VAL A 419 -33.61 14.46 3.22
N LEU A 420 -34.43 14.39 4.28
CA LEU A 420 -35.88 14.17 4.17
C LEU A 420 -36.58 15.26 3.34
N THR A 421 -36.24 16.54 3.59
CA THR A 421 -36.77 17.66 2.80
C THR A 421 -36.36 17.60 1.32
N PHE A 422 -35.15 17.07 1.03
CA PHE A 422 -34.67 16.85 -0.33
C PHE A 422 -35.40 15.69 -1.02
N LEU A 423 -35.66 14.60 -0.30
CA LEU A 423 -36.44 13.44 -0.75
C LEU A 423 -37.88 13.82 -1.08
N ASP A 424 -38.59 14.43 -0.11
CA ASP A 424 -40.02 14.80 -0.25
C ASP A 424 -40.25 15.72 -1.46
N ARG A 425 -39.31 16.65 -1.75
CA ARG A 425 -39.33 17.56 -2.92
C ARG A 425 -39.14 16.89 -4.28
N ARG A 426 -38.60 15.66 -4.33
CA ARG A 426 -38.35 14.93 -5.57
C ARG A 426 -39.43 13.91 -5.90
N ILE A 427 -40.13 13.40 -4.89
CA ILE A 427 -41.13 12.33 -5.04
C ILE A 427 -42.58 12.89 -5.10
N THR A 428 -42.78 14.19 -4.86
CA THR A 428 -44.12 14.82 -4.77
C THR A 428 -44.98 14.70 -6.04
N ALA A 429 -44.41 14.36 -7.19
CA ALA A 429 -45.08 14.37 -8.49
C ALA A 429 -45.83 13.07 -8.86
N GLY A 430 -45.68 11.97 -8.09
CA GLY A 430 -46.19 10.66 -8.53
C GLY A 430 -46.45 9.64 -7.42
N MET A 431 -46.83 10.07 -6.21
CA MET A 431 -47.10 9.16 -5.09
C MET A 431 -48.57 8.70 -5.11
N PRO A 432 -48.89 7.42 -5.38
CA PRO A 432 -50.23 6.89 -5.25
C PRO A 432 -50.54 6.59 -3.77
N SER A 433 -51.82 6.55 -3.40
CA SER A 433 -52.26 6.21 -2.03
C SER A 433 -52.08 4.73 -1.65
N SER A 434 -51.54 3.90 -2.56
CA SER A 434 -51.42 2.45 -2.42
C SER A 434 -50.19 2.04 -1.62
N ARG A 435 -50.41 1.40 -0.47
CA ARG A 435 -49.37 0.79 0.38
C ARG A 435 -48.86 -0.56 -0.18
N GLY A 436 -48.53 -0.62 -1.46
CA GLY A 436 -47.98 -1.84 -2.08
C GLY A 436 -46.58 -2.16 -1.54
N GLU A 437 -46.22 -3.44 -1.49
CA GLU A 437 -44.89 -3.90 -1.04
C GLU A 437 -43.74 -3.24 -1.81
N ASP A 438 -43.99 -2.87 -3.06
CA ASP A 438 -43.02 -2.25 -3.96
C ASP A 438 -42.62 -0.82 -3.55
N TRP A 439 -43.44 -0.16 -2.72
CA TRP A 439 -43.13 1.15 -2.14
C TRP A 439 -42.44 1.04 -0.77
N GLN A 440 -42.25 -0.17 -0.24
CA GLN A 440 -41.60 -0.41 1.04
C GLN A 440 -40.16 0.14 1.14
N PRO A 441 -39.30 0.12 0.10
CA PRO A 441 -37.98 0.78 0.13
C PRO A 441 -38.05 2.25 0.56
N LEU A 442 -39.04 2.99 0.02
CA LEU A 442 -39.24 4.40 0.34
C LEU A 442 -39.77 4.58 1.76
N LEU A 443 -40.72 3.74 2.20
CA LEU A 443 -41.27 3.80 3.54
C LEU A 443 -40.19 3.52 4.60
N MET A 444 -39.35 2.51 4.39
CA MET A 444 -38.23 2.17 5.28
C MET A 444 -37.20 3.31 5.35
N TYR A 445 -36.76 3.82 4.20
CA TYR A 445 -35.80 4.92 4.14
C TYR A 445 -36.36 6.20 4.79
N ARG A 446 -37.61 6.57 4.50
CA ARG A 446 -38.28 7.72 5.13
C ARG A 446 -38.42 7.53 6.64
N ASN A 447 -38.78 6.32 7.09
CA ASN A 447 -38.90 6.02 8.51
C ASN A 447 -37.57 6.12 9.24
N SER A 448 -36.44 5.67 8.68
CA SER A 448 -35.10 5.80 9.30
C SER A 448 -34.58 7.25 9.40
N LEU A 449 -35.04 8.13 8.51
CA LEU A 449 -34.80 9.57 8.57
C LEU A 449 -35.67 10.28 9.63
N VAL A 450 -36.92 9.83 9.82
CA VAL A 450 -37.87 10.40 10.81
C VAL A 450 -37.62 9.86 12.22
N HIS A 451 -37.53 8.54 12.40
CA HIS A 451 -37.49 7.85 13.70
C HIS A 451 -36.09 7.72 14.30
N GLY A 452 -35.08 8.39 13.75
CA GLY A 452 -33.74 8.48 14.33
C GLY A 452 -33.65 9.30 15.62
N GLU A 453 -34.71 9.30 16.43
CA GLU A 453 -34.85 10.11 17.65
C GLU A 453 -34.67 9.32 18.96
N THR A 454 -34.63 7.99 18.91
CA THR A 454 -34.62 7.12 20.11
C THR A 454 -33.28 6.50 20.47
N ASP A 455 -32.27 6.54 19.61
CA ASP A 455 -30.91 6.10 19.97
C ASP A 455 -30.21 7.15 20.85
N GLN A 456 -30.38 6.99 22.17
CA GLN A 456 -29.33 7.43 23.09
C GLN A 456 -28.09 6.55 22.85
N PRO A 457 -26.87 7.10 22.73
CA PRO A 457 -25.68 6.28 22.89
C PRO A 457 -25.74 5.64 24.28
N PRO A 458 -25.35 4.35 24.45
CA PRO A 458 -25.36 3.71 25.76
C PRO A 458 -24.47 4.51 26.72
N VAL A 459 -25.11 5.14 27.70
CA VAL A 459 -24.42 5.95 28.71
C VAL A 459 -23.67 4.98 29.62
N THR A 460 -22.42 4.71 29.30
CA THR A 460 -21.51 4.03 30.24
C THR A 460 -21.45 4.86 31.51
N SER A 461 -21.96 4.28 32.59
CA SER A 461 -22.13 4.95 33.87
C SER A 461 -20.77 5.17 34.54
N LYS A 462 -20.08 6.24 34.13
CA LYS A 462 -18.81 6.69 34.71
C LYS A 462 -19.00 7.03 36.19
N ARG A 463 -18.85 6.02 37.04
CA ARG A 463 -18.88 6.14 38.50
C ARG A 463 -17.63 6.88 38.96
N ALA A 464 -17.76 8.19 39.10
CA ALA A 464 -16.64 9.08 39.43
C ALA A 464 -16.13 8.81 40.87
N TYR A 465 -14.95 8.19 40.99
CA TYR A 465 -14.23 8.16 42.27
C TYR A 465 -13.50 9.49 42.48
N GLY A 466 -14.17 10.39 43.20
CA GLY A 466 -13.60 11.67 43.63
C GLY A 466 -12.53 11.49 44.70
N ARG A 467 -11.31 11.96 44.41
CA ARG A 467 -10.18 12.01 45.34
C ARG A 467 -10.43 13.09 46.41
N LYS A 468 -10.57 12.72 47.68
CA LYS A 468 -10.45 13.65 48.83
C LYS A 468 -9.57 13.05 49.93
N LYS A 469 -8.90 13.93 50.68
CA LYS A 469 -7.72 13.64 51.47
C LYS A 469 -7.97 13.92 52.96
N LYS A 470 -7.74 12.88 53.77
CA LYS A 470 -7.19 12.84 55.15
C LYS A 470 -7.75 13.79 56.23
N GLU A 471 -8.20 13.19 57.34
CA GLU A 471 -7.97 13.51 58.77
C GLU A 471 -9.18 13.07 59.65
N VAL A 472 -9.09 12.60 60.91
CA VAL A 472 -8.02 11.97 61.74
C VAL A 472 -8.66 11.36 63.04
N LEU A 473 -7.90 10.69 63.94
CA LEU A 473 -8.32 10.04 65.25
C LEU A 473 -8.96 8.63 65.12
N ASP A 474 -8.79 7.64 66.02
CA ASP A 474 -7.82 7.36 67.12
C ASP A 474 -7.98 5.87 67.60
N GLY A 475 -7.02 5.31 68.36
CA GLY A 475 -7.10 3.99 69.07
C GLY A 475 -6.85 2.72 68.22
N GLN A 476 -5.83 1.89 68.49
CA GLN A 476 -5.78 0.73 69.41
C GLN A 476 -6.77 -0.41 69.03
N GLU A 477 -6.40 -1.70 68.96
CA GLU A 477 -5.33 -2.42 69.69
C GLU A 477 -4.65 -3.54 68.87
N VAL A 478 -3.76 -4.31 69.51
CA VAL A 478 -2.78 -5.24 68.90
C VAL A 478 -3.21 -6.69 69.10
N ASP A 479 -3.03 -7.59 68.12
CA ASP A 479 -2.21 -8.82 68.27
C ASP A 479 -2.26 -9.79 67.08
N VAL A 480 -1.10 -10.39 66.87
CA VAL A 480 -0.71 -11.53 66.02
C VAL A 480 0.03 -12.44 67.05
N PRO A 481 0.12 -13.80 66.96
CA PRO A 481 0.41 -14.48 65.69
C PRO A 481 0.16 -16.02 65.55
N VAL A 482 0.63 -16.51 64.39
CA VAL A 482 1.16 -17.86 64.03
C VAL A 482 0.28 -19.13 63.87
N LEU A 483 0.77 -19.93 62.91
CA LEU A 483 0.78 -21.39 62.71
C LEU A 483 -0.31 -22.06 61.84
N GLU A 484 0.10 -22.32 60.60
CA GLU A 484 0.15 -23.62 59.91
C GLU A 484 -0.80 -24.74 60.40
N LEU A 485 -1.56 -25.33 59.46
CA LEU A 485 -1.44 -26.76 59.05
C LEU A 485 -2.51 -27.13 57.98
N SER A 486 -2.06 -27.79 56.91
CA SER A 486 -2.85 -28.71 56.06
C SER A 486 -3.00 -30.07 56.78
N PRO A 487 -3.79 -31.10 56.36
CA PRO A 487 -4.21 -31.39 54.98
C PRO A 487 -5.58 -32.14 54.76
N ASP A 488 -5.84 -32.51 53.49
CA ASP A 488 -6.55 -33.68 52.91
C ASP A 488 -7.85 -34.30 53.49
N ALA A 489 -8.91 -34.33 52.67
CA ALA A 489 -9.78 -35.49 52.31
C ALA A 489 -10.89 -34.98 51.34
N VAL A 490 -11.02 -35.38 50.06
CA VAL A 490 -11.41 -36.69 49.45
C VAL A 490 -12.92 -37.00 49.54
N GLU A 491 -13.51 -37.25 48.35
CA GLU A 491 -14.84 -37.79 47.94
C GLU A 491 -15.41 -36.89 46.81
N GLU A 492 -15.35 -37.21 45.50
CA GLU A 492 -15.89 -38.37 44.74
C GLU A 492 -17.38 -38.64 45.00
N GLU A 493 -18.24 -38.95 44.01
CA GLU A 493 -18.31 -38.65 42.56
C GLU A 493 -19.75 -39.00 42.12
N GLU A 494 -20.40 -38.21 41.24
CA GLU A 494 -21.60 -38.53 40.41
C GLU A 494 -22.24 -37.18 39.94
N GLY A 495 -22.67 -36.97 38.70
CA GLY A 495 -22.53 -37.78 37.50
C GLY A 495 -23.28 -37.17 36.29
N VAL A 496 -22.57 -37.02 35.16
CA VAL A 496 -23.09 -37.13 33.78
C VAL A 496 -24.07 -36.06 33.23
N VAL A 497 -23.49 -35.15 32.43
CA VAL A 497 -23.94 -34.65 31.10
C VAL A 497 -25.23 -33.82 30.98
N GLU A 498 -25.07 -32.55 30.55
CA GLU A 498 -25.75 -32.06 29.34
C GLU A 498 -24.94 -30.95 28.62
N GLU A 499 -25.13 -30.92 27.30
CA GLU A 499 -24.59 -30.16 26.16
C GLU A 499 -23.78 -28.85 26.36
N ALA A 500 -22.75 -28.68 25.52
CA ALA A 500 -21.93 -27.47 25.43
C ALA A 500 -22.34 -26.58 24.23
N GLU A 501 -22.85 -25.37 24.52
CA GLU A 501 -22.88 -24.27 23.56
C GLU A 501 -21.65 -23.38 23.74
N ASP A 502 -20.92 -23.13 22.64
CA ASP A 502 -19.65 -22.41 22.64
C ASP A 502 -19.85 -20.88 22.78
N GLN A 503 -19.49 -20.33 23.94
CA GLN A 503 -19.45 -18.89 24.21
C GLN A 503 -18.03 -18.33 24.04
N THR A 504 -17.63 -18.00 22.82
CA THR A 504 -16.47 -17.12 22.62
C THR A 504 -16.85 -15.67 22.92
N SER A 505 -16.28 -15.13 24.00
CA SER A 505 -16.58 -13.80 24.52
C SER A 505 -15.71 -12.70 23.90
N ASP A 506 -16.29 -11.50 23.75
CA ASP A 506 -15.58 -10.30 23.32
C ASP A 506 -14.41 -9.97 24.27
N GLN A 507 -13.21 -9.78 23.72
CA GLN A 507 -12.14 -9.04 24.38
C GLN A 507 -11.86 -7.73 23.65
N GLU A 508 -12.10 -6.62 24.35
CA GLU A 508 -11.76 -5.27 23.91
C GLU A 508 -10.24 -5.13 23.71
N PHE A 509 -9.79 -4.92 22.46
CA PHE A 509 -8.38 -4.60 22.21
C PHE A 509 -8.13 -3.08 22.29
N VAL A 510 -7.26 -2.69 23.20
CA VAL A 510 -6.97 -1.30 23.55
C VAL A 510 -6.29 -0.58 22.39
N SER A 511 -6.70 0.67 22.17
CA SER A 511 -6.17 1.55 21.14
C SER A 511 -4.67 1.86 21.34
N GLY A 512 -3.80 1.26 20.53
CA GLY A 512 -2.46 1.75 20.26
C GLY A 512 -2.26 1.88 18.75
N VAL A 513 -1.99 3.09 18.24
CA VAL A 513 -1.71 3.32 16.82
C VAL A 513 -0.22 3.13 16.56
N PRO A 514 0.23 2.14 15.78
CA PRO A 514 1.64 2.02 15.40
C PRO A 514 1.94 3.01 14.27
N THR A 515 2.66 4.09 14.57
CA THR A 515 3.19 5.01 13.54
C THR A 515 4.46 4.43 12.91
N SER A 516 4.31 3.38 12.10
CA SER A 516 5.35 2.86 11.20
C SER A 516 4.74 1.93 10.17
N TRP A 517 4.83 2.27 8.89
CA TRP A 517 4.50 1.37 7.80
C TRP A 517 5.70 0.45 7.53
N SER A 518 5.67 -0.76 8.12
CA SER A 518 6.49 -1.88 7.69
C SER A 518 5.57 -2.88 7.01
N ALA A 519 5.43 -2.77 5.69
CA ALA A 519 4.66 -3.74 4.90
C ALA A 519 5.48 -5.05 4.76
N PRO A 520 4.91 -6.22 5.08
CA PRO A 520 5.45 -7.51 4.63
C PRO A 520 5.39 -7.59 3.10
N GLY A 521 6.19 -8.50 2.50
CA GLY A 521 6.36 -8.64 1.05
C GLY A 521 5.05 -8.81 0.26
N ILE A 522 5.02 -8.56 -1.05
CA ILE A 522 6.12 -8.70 -2.01
C ILE A 522 6.30 -7.42 -2.85
N LEU A 523 7.49 -6.83 -2.78
CA LEU A 523 8.03 -5.97 -3.82
C LEU A 523 8.85 -6.88 -4.75
N CYS A 524 8.78 -6.65 -6.06
CA CYS A 524 9.79 -7.23 -6.96
C CYS A 524 11.18 -6.71 -6.51
N PRO A 525 12.22 -7.56 -6.37
CA PRO A 525 13.55 -7.13 -5.91
C PRO A 525 14.15 -5.97 -6.74
N TRP A 526 13.72 -5.90 -7.99
CA TRP A 526 14.14 -4.96 -9.03
C TRP A 526 13.69 -3.49 -8.89
N TYR A 527 13.02 -3.07 -7.80
CA TYR A 527 12.55 -1.67 -7.68
C TYR A 527 13.03 -0.99 -6.40
N PRO A 528 13.73 0.15 -6.46
CA PRO A 528 14.01 0.97 -5.29
C PRO A 528 12.70 1.49 -4.69
N ARG A 529 12.65 1.62 -3.36
CA ARG A 529 11.47 2.15 -2.65
C ARG A 529 11.14 3.55 -3.17
N PRO A 530 9.85 3.92 -3.32
CA PRO A 530 9.47 5.31 -3.53
C PRO A 530 10.05 6.19 -2.43
N LEU A 531 10.64 7.33 -2.82
CA LEU A 531 11.15 8.33 -1.89
C LEU A 531 10.06 8.70 -0.87
N ALA A 532 10.45 8.80 0.40
CA ALA A 532 9.55 9.26 1.45
C ALA A 532 9.24 10.74 1.24
N LEU A 533 8.13 11.01 0.55
CA LEU A 533 7.68 12.37 0.24
C LEU A 533 7.45 13.17 1.54
N PRO A 534 7.89 14.44 1.60
CA PRO A 534 7.64 15.29 2.75
C PRO A 534 6.13 15.53 2.93
N PRO A 535 5.65 15.73 4.18
CA PRO A 535 4.23 15.91 4.45
C PRO A 535 3.67 17.17 3.77
N ILE A 536 2.47 17.02 3.20
CA ILE A 536 1.71 18.09 2.52
C ILE A 536 1.60 19.33 3.45
N PRO A 537 2.12 20.51 3.07
CA PRO A 537 2.01 21.72 3.88
C PRO A 537 0.58 22.28 3.82
N GLY A 538 -0.29 21.83 4.74
CA GLY A 538 -1.73 22.08 4.63
C GLY A 538 -2.58 21.96 5.90
N SER A 539 -2.01 22.10 7.10
CA SER A 539 -2.83 22.23 8.33
C SER A 539 -2.19 23.16 9.36
N GLN A 540 -2.73 24.38 9.47
CA GLN A 540 -2.39 25.29 10.57
C GLN A 540 -3.12 24.85 11.85
N ILE A 541 -2.36 24.53 12.90
CA ILE A 541 -2.86 24.41 14.27
C ILE A 541 -2.19 25.53 15.09
N PRO A 542 -2.93 26.51 15.65
CA PRO A 542 -2.35 27.61 16.40
C PRO A 542 -2.08 27.21 17.87
N GLY A 543 -0.85 27.42 18.36
CA GLY A 543 -0.48 27.03 19.74
C GLY A 543 0.96 27.40 20.16
N VAL A 544 1.19 28.70 20.39
CA VAL A 544 2.36 29.35 21.04
C VAL A 544 2.95 28.51 22.20
N VAL A 545 4.28 28.34 22.36
CA VAL A 545 5.23 29.28 23.01
C VAL A 545 6.66 29.18 22.42
N ARG A 546 7.27 30.33 22.08
CA ARG A 546 8.72 30.49 21.83
C ARG A 546 9.49 30.79 23.13
N ARG A 547 10.73 30.32 23.23
CA ARG A 547 11.84 31.05 23.88
C ARG A 547 13.11 31.00 23.02
N SER A 548 13.84 32.11 23.08
CA SER A 548 15.18 32.41 22.54
C SER A 548 16.28 31.53 23.18
N SER A 549 17.52 31.39 22.68
CA SER A 549 18.22 31.88 21.46
C SER A 549 19.63 31.26 21.45
N GLY A 550 20.21 31.01 20.27
CA GLY A 550 21.62 30.62 20.13
C GLY A 550 21.94 30.30 18.67
N ASP A 551 23.04 30.85 18.14
CA ASP A 551 23.47 30.66 16.76
C ASP A 551 24.03 29.26 16.53
N GLU A 552 23.59 28.58 15.47
CA GLU A 552 24.37 27.53 14.78
C GLU A 552 23.82 27.30 13.37
N TYR A 553 24.70 26.92 12.44
CA TYR A 553 24.42 26.82 11.00
C TYR A 553 23.48 25.64 10.67
N PRO A 554 22.70 25.69 9.57
CA PRO A 554 21.88 24.55 9.16
C PRO A 554 22.77 23.37 8.71
N PRO A 555 22.48 22.13 9.14
CA PRO A 555 23.24 20.97 8.70
C PRO A 555 22.93 20.61 7.24
N ILE A 556 23.98 20.30 6.49
CA ILE A 556 23.89 19.76 5.13
C ILE A 556 23.29 18.35 5.21
N LEU A 557 22.09 18.17 4.68
CA LEU A 557 21.47 16.85 4.53
C LEU A 557 21.95 16.20 3.24
N HIS A 558 23.05 15.45 3.33
CA HIS A 558 23.43 14.49 2.29
C HIS A 558 22.32 13.42 2.16
N LEU A 559 21.70 13.31 0.99
CA LEU A 559 20.61 12.38 0.71
C LEU A 559 21.08 10.98 0.25
N GLY A 560 22.36 10.66 0.46
CA GLY A 560 22.99 9.39 0.08
C GLY A 560 23.27 8.48 1.27
N SER A 561 22.23 8.07 2.04
CA SER A 561 22.29 6.98 3.05
C SER A 561 20.92 6.72 3.68
N LEU A 562 19.99 6.06 2.97
CA LEU A 562 18.72 5.61 3.57
C LEU A 562 18.03 4.43 2.84
N LEU A 563 18.81 3.40 2.49
CA LEU A 563 18.32 2.12 1.98
C LEU A 563 18.95 0.91 2.72
N ILE A 564 18.82 0.87 4.05
CA ILE A 564 19.13 -0.33 4.85
C ILE A 564 17.96 -0.62 5.80
N GLY A 565 17.52 -1.87 5.81
CA GLY A 565 16.35 -2.30 6.58
C GLY A 565 16.11 -3.80 6.40
N ASP A 566 17.09 -4.61 6.79
CA ASP A 566 17.01 -6.07 6.74
C ASP A 566 15.83 -6.62 7.56
N CYS A 567 15.22 -7.69 7.05
CA CYS A 567 14.36 -8.59 7.81
C CYS A 567 14.73 -10.03 7.45
N ALA A 568 15.85 -10.51 8.02
CA ALA A 568 16.13 -11.94 8.06
C ALA A 568 15.17 -12.65 9.05
N PRO A 569 14.67 -13.85 8.74
CA PRO A 569 13.78 -14.58 9.64
C PRO A 569 14.55 -15.11 10.86
N ILE A 570 14.06 -14.80 12.06
CA ILE A 570 14.58 -15.37 13.31
C ILE A 570 14.09 -16.82 13.44
N VAL A 571 14.92 -17.77 13.00
CA VAL A 571 14.79 -19.18 13.40
C VAL A 571 15.64 -19.38 14.65
N THR A 572 15.00 -19.53 15.81
CA THR A 572 15.69 -19.94 17.06
C THR A 572 15.73 -21.46 17.19
N PRO A 573 16.91 -22.11 17.24
CA PRO A 573 17.03 -23.52 17.60
C PRO A 573 17.22 -23.68 19.12
N ASN A 574 16.38 -24.50 19.77
CA ASN A 574 16.69 -25.48 20.83
C ASN A 574 15.42 -25.89 21.60
N GLN A 575 14.98 -27.14 21.45
CA GLN A 575 15.29 -28.26 22.36
C GLN A 575 14.65 -28.18 23.77
N ARG A 576 13.44 -28.72 23.90
CA ARG A 576 13.22 -30.03 24.55
C ARG A 576 11.88 -30.64 24.19
#